data_AF-A0A1B8SZR2-F1
#
_entry.id   AF-A0A1B8SZR2-F1
#
_cell.length_a   1.000
_cell.length_b   1.000
_cell.length_c   1.000
_cell.angle_alpha   90.00
_cell.angle_beta   90.00
_cell.angle_gamma   90.00
#
_symmetry.space_group_name_H-M   'P 1'
#
loop_
_entity.id
_entity.type
_entity.pdbx_description
1 polymer ?
#
loop_
_entity_poly.entity_id
_entity_poly.type
_entity_poly.pdbx_seq_one_letter_code
_entity_poly.pdbx_strand_id
1 'polypeptide(L)' 'MLRNRSSEEVRVTMVEMAFQHEAQAVVLERAVLELPPGLSGEVAGVVELLRSQAATLRALAERVQDGGIAVLQ' A
#
# COMPACT_ATOMS: atom_id res chain seq x y z
N MET A 1 -12.14 22.52 -8.50
CA MET A 1 -12.88 22.14 -7.28
C MET A 1 -11.96 22.36 -6.10
N LEU A 2 -12.39 23.06 -5.03
CA LEU A 2 -11.60 23.11 -3.80
C LEU A 2 -11.45 21.68 -3.28
N ARG A 3 -10.21 21.20 -3.09
CA ARG A 3 -9.95 19.94 -2.41
C ARG A 3 -10.55 20.03 -1.01
N ASN A 4 -11.50 19.16 -0.70
CA ASN A 4 -12.03 19.03 0.66
C ASN A 4 -10.93 18.46 1.57
N ARG A 5 -10.77 19.02 2.78
CA ARG A 5 -9.77 18.56 3.77
C ARG A 5 -9.88 17.06 4.02
N SER A 6 -11.09 16.53 4.16
CA SER A 6 -11.32 15.10 4.40
C SER A 6 -10.82 14.23 3.24
N SER A 7 -10.97 14.71 1.99
CA SER A 7 -10.43 14.00 0.82
C SER A 7 -8.91 14.00 0.79
N GLU A 8 -8.29 15.12 1.17
CA GLU A 8 -6.83 15.21 1.26
C GLU A 8 -6.28 14.32 2.37
N GLU A 9 -6.91 14.29 3.54
CA GLU A 9 -6.52 13.41 4.66
C GLU A 9 -6.61 11.93 4.28
N VAL A 10 -7.71 11.51 3.65
CA VAL A 10 -7.86 10.13 3.16
C VAL A 10 -6.80 9.79 2.11
N ARG A 11 -6.55 10.69 1.16
CA ARG A 11 -5.52 10.50 0.13
C ARG A 11 -4.14 10.33 0.75
N VAL A 12 -3.76 11.22 1.67
CA VAL A 12 -2.46 11.17 2.36
C VAL A 12 -2.34 9.86 3.14
N THR A 13 -3.36 9.48 3.89
CA THR A 13 -3.38 8.24 4.68
C THR A 13 -3.19 7.00 3.79
N MET A 14 -3.90 6.93 2.66
CA MET A 14 -3.75 5.83 1.70
C MET A 14 -2.32 5.77 1.12
N VAL A 15 -1.73 6.92 0.79
CA VAL A 15 -0.35 6.99 0.30
C VAL A 15 0.65 6.55 1.37
N GLU A 16 0.48 6.98 2.62
CA GLU A 16 1.33 6.58 3.74
C GLU A 16 1.26 5.07 3.99
N MET A 17 0.04 4.50 4.01
CA MET A 17 -0.15 3.05 4.14
C MET A 17 0.50 2.29 2.98
N ALA A 18 0.38 2.78 1.74
CA ALA A 18 1.02 2.16 0.59
C ALA A 18 2.55 2.13 0.74
N PHE A 19 3.15 3.25 1.18
CA PHE A 19 4.59 3.31 1.45
C PHE A 19 5.02 2.36 2.58
N GLN A 20 4.22 2.25 3.64
CA GLN A 20 4.50 1.33 4.74
C GLN A 20 4.48 -0.14 4.27
N HIS A 21 3.50 -0.53 3.46
CA HIS A 21 3.44 -1.88 2.90
C HIS A 21 4.61 -2.18 1.97
N GLU A 22 5.04 -1.24 1.14
CA GLU A 22 6.25 -1.42 0.33
C GLU A 22 7.51 -1.55 1.19
N ALA A 23 7.66 -0.73 2.22
CA ALA A 23 8.80 -0.82 3.13
C ALA A 23 8.85 -2.19 3.83
N GLN A 24 7.69 -2.69 4.29
CA GLN A 24 7.58 -4.03 4.88
C GLN A 24 7.93 -5.12 3.86
N ALA A 25 7.45 -5.01 2.62
CA ALA A 25 7.75 -5.95 1.55
C ALA A 25 9.25 -6.03 1.25
N VAL A 26 9.94 -4.88 1.21
CA VAL A 26 11.40 -4.82 1.00
C VAL A 26 12.17 -5.49 2.14
N VAL A 27 11.74 -5.29 3.39
CA VAL A 27 12.36 -5.96 4.54
C VAL A 27 12.18 -7.47 4.46
N LEU A 28 10.97 -7.93 4.12
CA LEU A 28 10.68 -9.36 4.01
C LEU A 28 11.38 -10.02 2.81
N GLU A 29 11.50 -9.34 1.68
CA GLU A 29 12.22 -9.84 0.49
C GLU A 29 13.70 -10.10 0.81
N ARG A 30 14.33 -9.27 1.66
CA ARG A 30 15.67 -9.55 2.17
C ARG A 30 15.69 -10.76 3.09
N ALA A 31 14.71 -10.88 3.99
CA ALA A 31 14.61 -12.02 4.90
C ALA A 31 14.42 -13.36 4.16
N VAL A 32 13.72 -13.38 3.02
CA VAL A 32 13.54 -14.57 2.17
C VAL A 32 14.87 -15.22 1.80
N LEU A 33 15.93 -14.43 1.59
CA LEU A 33 17.26 -14.93 1.22
C LEU A 33 17.99 -15.67 2.34
N GLU A 34 17.56 -15.46 3.59
CA GLU A 34 18.17 -16.04 4.79
C GLU A 34 17.34 -17.21 5.37
N LEU A 35 16.15 -17.45 4.81
CA LEU A 35 15.22 -18.46 5.31
C LEU A 35 15.46 -19.85 4.73
N PRO A 36 15.13 -20.91 5.48
CA PRO A 36 15.04 -22.26 4.94
C PRO A 36 14.05 -22.35 3.77
N PRO A 37 14.29 -23.23 2.77
CA PRO A 37 13.45 -23.32 1.56
C PRO A 37 11.94 -23.55 1.80
N GLY A 38 11.57 -24.13 2.94
CA GLY A 38 10.17 -24.35 3.32
C GLY A 38 9.43 -23.10 3.78
N LEU A 39 10.14 -22.12 4.35
CA LEU A 39 9.56 -20.87 4.87
C LEU A 39 9.70 -19.70 3.89
N SER A 40 10.67 -19.77 2.98
CA SER A 40 10.89 -18.74 1.95
C SER A 40 9.67 -18.54 1.05
N GLY A 41 8.93 -19.61 0.74
CA GLY A 41 7.72 -19.54 -0.08
C GLY A 41 6.56 -18.82 0.60
N GLU A 42 6.33 -19.09 1.89
CA GLU A 42 5.29 -18.41 2.67
C GLU A 42 5.58 -16.91 2.79
N VAL A 43 6.83 -16.54 3.09
CA VAL A 43 7.24 -15.13 3.20
C VAL A 43 7.20 -14.43 1.84
N ALA A 44 7.56 -15.11 0.74
CA ALA A 44 7.41 -14.56 -0.60
C ALA A 44 5.93 -14.24 -0.93
N GLY A 45 4.99 -15.10 -0.53
CA GLY A 45 3.56 -14.82 -0.68
C GLY A 45 3.11 -13.58 0.09
N VAL A 46 3.64 -13.34 1.28
CA VAL A 46 3.37 -12.12 2.06
C VAL A 46 3.95 -10.87 1.36
N VAL A 47 5.16 -10.97 0.78
CA VAL A 47 5.76 -9.89 0.00
C VAL A 47 4.87 -9.49 -1.18
N GLU A 48 4.37 -10.47 -1.93
CA GLU A 48 3.46 -10.22 -3.06
C GLU A 48 2.14 -9.57 -2.61
N LEU A 49 1.57 -10.04 -1.50
CA LEU A 49 0.36 -9.46 -0.92
C LEU A 49 0.56 -7.98 -0.55
N LEU A 50 1.65 -7.66 0.15
CA LEU A 50 1.97 -6.30 0.57
C LEU A 50 2.15 -5.36 -0.65
N ARG A 51 2.84 -5.82 -1.69
CA ARG A 51 3.00 -5.04 -2.94
C ARG A 51 1.67 -4.81 -3.65
N SER A 52 0.81 -5.84 -3.72
CA SER A 52 -0.52 -5.72 -4.29
C SER A 52 -1.42 -4.74 -3.52
N GLN A 53 -1.37 -4.80 -2.19
CA GLN A 53 -2.08 -3.86 -1.31
C GLN A 53 -1.57 -2.43 -1.49
N ALA A 54 -0.25 -2.23 -1.56
CA ALA A 54 0.34 -0.91 -1.81
C ALA A 54 -0.10 -0.33 -3.16
N ALA A 55 -0.09 -1.13 -4.23
CA ALA A 55 -0.55 -0.71 -5.55
C ALA A 55 -2.05 -0.34 -5.53
N THR A 56 -2.87 -1.13 -4.83
CA THR A 56 -4.31 -0.85 -4.67
C THR A 56 -4.54 0.47 -3.94
N LEU A 57 -3.83 0.71 -2.83
CA LEU A 57 -3.93 1.94 -2.05
C LEU A 57 -3.50 3.18 -2.86
N ARG A 58 -2.46 3.06 -3.69
CA ARG A 58 -2.05 4.14 -4.61
C ARG A 58 -3.14 4.45 -5.63
N ALA A 59 -3.71 3.43 -6.27
CA ALA A 59 -4.78 3.62 -7.24
C ALA A 59 -6.03 4.26 -6.59
N LEU A 60 -6.34 3.89 -5.34
CA LEU A 60 -7.43 4.54 -4.60
C LEU A 60 -7.11 6.00 -4.26
N ALA A 61 -5.89 6.30 -3.83
CA ALA A 61 -5.44 7.66 -3.56
C ALA A 61 -5.52 8.56 -4.82
N GLU A 62 -5.11 8.03 -5.98
CA GLU A 62 -5.26 8.72 -7.27
C GLU A 62 -6.73 9.01 -7.59
N ARG A 63 -7.61 8.01 -7.41
CA ARG A 63 -9.05 8.19 -7.60
C ARG A 63 -9.67 9.21 -6.63
N VAL A 64 -9.19 9.30 -5.39
CA VAL A 64 -9.61 10.36 -4.46
C VAL A 64 -9.14 11.73 -4.93
N GLN A 65 -7.89 11.83 -5.41
CA GLN A 65 -7.32 13.06 -5.96
C GLN A 65 -8.09 13.58 -7.18
N ASP A 66 -8.51 12.67 -8.06
CA ASP A 66 -9.26 12.98 -9.27
C ASP A 66 -10.76 13.21 -9.01
N GLY A 67 -11.21 13.06 -7.75
CA GLY A 67 -12.61 13.21 -7.36
C GLY A 67 -13.50 12.03 -7.76
N GLY A 68 -12.92 10.91 -8.20
CA GLY A 68 -13.63 9.66 -8.51
C GLY A 68 -14.07 8.86 -7.29
N ILE A 69 -13.65 9.27 -6.08
CA ILE A 69 -14.15 8.77 -4.79
C ILE A 69 -14.62 9.97 -3.97
N ALA A 70 -15.92 10.03 -3.71
CA ALA A 70 -16.52 11.03 -2.83
C ALA A 70 -16.32 10.61 -1.37
N VAL A 71 -15.58 11.42 -0.62
CA VAL A 71 -15.46 11.27 0.84
C VAL A 71 -16.60 12.05 1.47
N LEU A 72 -17.35 11.43 2.39
CA LEU A 72 -18.39 12.10 3.15
C LEU A 72 -17.75 13.27 3.94
N GLN A 73 -18.34 14.46 3.82
CA GLN A 73 -17.83 15.68 4.45
C GLN A 73 -17.99 15.64 5.96
#